data_AF-A0A7V3MJ17-F1
#
_entry.id   AF-A0A7V3MJ17-F1
#
_cell.length_a   1.000
_cell.length_b   1.000
_cell.length_c   1.000
_cell.angle_alpha   90.00
_cell.angle_beta   90.00
_cell.angle_gamma   90.00
#
_symmetry.space_group_name_H-M   'P 1'
#
loop_
_entity.id
_entity.type
_entity.pdbx_description
1 polymer ?
#
loop_
_entity_poly.entity_id
_entity_poly.type
_entity_poly.pdbx_seq_one_letter_code
_entity_poly.pdbx_strand_id
1 'polypeptide(L)'
;VSKMLDVPIHAVDFRDFESDRPFDVICLGDVIEHTTEPVRMLLKIIGLLSPNGVLWLSTPNFESASSRVLKHNDPLWLACEHLNYFCYRSLRSMLESMGMTVIDYAVSAHCAGAMEITAIKQAVR
;
A
#
# COMPACT_ATOMS: atom_id res chain seq x y z
N VAL A 1 -23.28 3.85 -6.09
CA VAL A 1 -22.70 3.10 -4.95
C VAL A 1 -22.59 3.97 -3.69
N SER A 2 -21.98 5.16 -3.71
CA SER A 2 -21.85 6.02 -2.50
C SER A 2 -23.17 6.32 -1.78
N LYS A 3 -24.18 6.83 -2.50
CA LYS A 3 -25.51 7.13 -1.95
C LYS A 3 -26.24 5.90 -1.37
N MET A 4 -25.81 4.70 -1.73
CA MET A 4 -26.43 3.45 -1.30
C MET A 4 -25.80 2.90 -0.03
N LEU A 5 -24.52 3.21 0.22
CA LEU A 5 -23.76 2.70 1.37
C LEU A 5 -23.59 3.76 2.48
N ASP A 6 -23.99 5.00 2.24
CA ASP A 6 -23.82 6.14 3.16
C ASP A 6 -22.36 6.32 3.63
N VAL A 7 -21.42 6.10 2.71
CA VAL A 7 -19.98 6.26 2.94
C VAL A 7 -19.50 7.53 2.24
N PRO A 8 -18.76 8.43 2.92
CA PRO A 8 -18.18 9.61 2.30
C PRO A 8 -17.18 9.19 1.21
N ILE A 9 -17.30 9.81 0.02
CA ILE A 9 -16.36 9.63 -1.08
C ILE A 9 -15.77 10.98 -1.45
N HIS A 10 -14.45 11.05 -1.49
CA HIS A 10 -13.70 12.23 -1.89
C HIS A 10 -13.10 11.99 -3.28
N ALA A 11 -13.56 12.75 -4.28
CA ALA A 11 -13.00 12.73 -5.63
C ALA A 11 -11.91 13.80 -5.76
N VAL A 12 -10.77 13.55 -5.13
CA VAL A 12 -9.61 14.46 -5.07
C VAL A 12 -8.32 13.67 -5.28
N ASP A 13 -7.24 14.37 -5.60
CA ASP A 13 -5.90 13.78 -5.47
C ASP A 13 -5.65 13.49 -3.99
N PHE A 14 -5.17 12.29 -3.66
CA PHE A 14 -4.87 11.93 -2.28
C PHE A 14 -3.83 12.87 -1.63
N ARG A 15 -2.93 13.46 -2.44
CA ARG A 15 -1.96 14.45 -1.97
C ARG A 15 -2.62 15.72 -1.44
N ASP A 16 -3.84 16.03 -1.87
CA ASP A 16 -4.62 17.19 -1.45
C ASP A 16 -5.71 16.83 -0.41
N PHE A 17 -5.91 15.54 -0.13
CA PHE A 17 -6.87 15.09 0.88
C PHE A 17 -6.37 15.41 2.29
N GLU A 18 -7.18 16.13 3.06
CA GLU A 18 -6.90 16.45 4.46
C GLU A 18 -8.00 15.90 5.36
N SER A 19 -7.64 15.56 6.60
CA SER A 19 -8.57 15.08 7.62
C SER A 19 -8.24 15.71 8.97
N ASP A 20 -9.25 16.24 9.65
CA ASP A 20 -9.10 16.80 11.01
C ASP A 20 -8.87 15.73 12.08
N ARG A 21 -9.10 14.46 11.73
CA ARG A 21 -8.96 13.33 12.65
C ARG A 21 -8.10 12.24 12.03
N PRO A 22 -7.27 11.56 12.84
CA PRO A 22 -6.54 10.41 12.37
C PRO A 22 -7.47 9.20 12.17
N PHE A 23 -7.01 8.24 11.37
CA PHE A 23 -7.69 6.98 11.11
C PHE A 23 -7.04 5.84 11.87
N ASP A 24 -7.86 4.93 12.41
CA ASP A 24 -7.36 3.72 13.07
C ASP A 24 -6.92 2.65 12.08
N VAL A 25 -7.50 2.66 10.88
CA VAL A 25 -7.18 1.74 9.79
C VAL A 25 -7.17 2.51 8.47
N ILE A 26 -6.12 2.31 7.68
CA ILE A 26 -6.05 2.73 6.28
C ILE A 26 -5.76 1.50 5.42
N CYS A 27 -6.54 1.34 4.35
CA CYS A 27 -6.37 0.27 3.36
C CYS A 27 -5.88 0.88 2.04
N LEU A 28 -4.75 0.42 1.54
CA LEU A 28 -4.13 0.87 0.29
C LEU A 28 -3.99 -0.32 -0.67
N GLY A 29 -5.07 -0.64 -1.39
CA GLY A 29 -5.10 -1.77 -2.32
C GLY A 29 -4.69 -1.37 -3.73
N ASP A 30 -3.55 -1.85 -4.21
CA ASP A 30 -3.09 -1.75 -5.60
C ASP A 30 -3.03 -0.28 -6.10
N VAL A 31 -2.44 0.59 -5.27
CA VAL A 31 -2.30 2.04 -5.55
C VAL A 31 -0.84 2.47 -5.65
N ILE A 32 0.03 1.92 -4.80
CA ILE A 32 1.38 2.46 -4.58
C ILE A 32 2.30 2.26 -5.78
N GLU A 33 2.06 1.24 -6.60
CA GLU A 33 2.76 1.00 -7.86
C GLU A 33 2.50 2.10 -8.90
N HIS A 34 1.35 2.77 -8.83
CA HIS A 34 0.91 3.76 -9.80
C HIS A 34 1.33 5.20 -9.50
N THR A 35 1.95 5.47 -8.34
CA THR A 35 2.32 6.84 -7.93
C THR A 35 3.73 7.23 -8.34
N THR A 36 3.94 8.49 -8.71
CA THR A 36 5.28 9.02 -9.01
C THR A 36 6.14 9.25 -7.75
N GLU A 37 5.51 9.34 -6.57
CA GLU A 37 6.18 9.68 -5.31
C GLU A 37 5.73 8.71 -4.18
N PRO A 38 6.06 7.40 -4.24
CA PRO A 38 5.55 6.39 -3.30
C PRO A 38 5.94 6.67 -1.85
N VAL A 39 7.17 7.13 -1.62
CA VAL A 39 7.67 7.51 -0.28
C VAL A 39 6.85 8.65 0.32
N ARG A 40 6.55 9.69 -0.47
CA ARG A 40 5.77 10.84 -0.02
C ARG A 40 4.33 10.45 0.30
N MET A 41 3.74 9.58 -0.53
CA MET A 41 2.41 9.03 -0.28
C MET A 41 2.37 8.24 1.03
N LEU A 42 3.33 7.34 1.26
CA LEU A 42 3.41 6.54 2.50
C LEU A 42 3.59 7.42 3.74
N LEU A 43 4.46 8.44 3.69
CA LEU A 43 4.63 9.38 4.80
C LEU A 43 3.33 10.13 5.13
N LYS A 44 2.57 10.55 4.10
CA LYS A 44 1.25 11.18 4.31
C LYS A 44 0.25 10.20 4.93
N ILE A 45 0.17 8.96 4.43
CA ILE A 45 -0.68 7.89 4.99
C ILE A 45 -0.34 7.65 6.47
N ILE A 46 0.94 7.50 6.79
CA ILE A 46 1.39 7.28 8.17
C ILE A 46 1.08 8.50 9.04
N GLY A 47 1.19 9.71 8.52
CA GLY A 47 0.76 10.95 9.20
C GLY A 47 -0.72 10.96 9.55
N LEU A 48 -1.57 10.41 8.68
CA LEU A 48 -3.02 10.30 8.88
C LEU A 48 -3.43 9.13 9.80
N LEU A 49 -2.53 8.20 10.14
CA LEU A 49 -2.84 7.13 11.10
C LEU A 49 -2.81 7.60 12.55
N SER A 50 -3.74 7.06 13.36
CA SER A 50 -3.74 7.23 14.81
C SER A 50 -2.51 6.53 15.43
N PRO A 51 -2.12 6.86 16.68
CA PRO A 51 -1.14 6.07 17.40
C PRO A 51 -1.61 4.61 17.50
N ASN A 52 -0.75 3.65 17.12
CA ASN A 52 -1.09 2.23 16.96
C ASN A 52 -2.09 1.92 15.83
N GLY A 53 -2.34 2.87 14.93
CA GLY A 53 -3.15 2.65 13.74
C GLY A 53 -2.52 1.64 12.77
N VAL A 54 -3.38 1.00 11.97
CA VAL A 54 -3.04 -0.09 11.07
C VAL A 54 -3.04 0.37 9.61
N LEU A 55 -1.99 0.03 8.88
CA LEU A 55 -1.94 0.09 7.43
C LEU A 55 -2.06 -1.33 6.87
N TRP A 56 -3.05 -1.57 6.03
CA TRP A 56 -3.06 -2.70 5.11
C TRP A 56 -2.70 -2.21 3.71
N LEU A 57 -1.82 -2.91 3.01
CA LEU A 57 -1.32 -2.52 1.69
C LEU A 57 -1.23 -3.75 0.77
N SER A 58 -1.80 -3.66 -0.43
CA SER A 58 -1.60 -4.63 -1.52
C SER A 58 -0.83 -3.98 -2.67
N THR A 59 0.09 -4.74 -3.27
CA THR A 59 0.82 -4.34 -4.48
C THR A 59 1.49 -5.55 -5.14
N PRO A 60 1.77 -5.53 -6.46
CA PRO A 60 2.59 -6.54 -7.14
C PRO A 60 3.93 -6.82 -6.43
N ASN A 61 4.33 -8.09 -6.36
CA ASN A 61 5.61 -8.52 -5.81
C ASN A 61 6.54 -9.01 -6.92
N PHE A 62 7.59 -8.24 -7.21
CA PHE A 62 8.62 -8.58 -8.21
C PHE A 62 9.36 -9.89 -7.92
N GLU A 63 9.43 -10.28 -6.65
CA GLU A 63 10.00 -11.54 -6.22
C GLU A 63 8.93 -12.63 -6.00
N SER A 64 7.73 -12.50 -6.57
CA SER A 64 6.71 -13.54 -6.45
C SER A 64 7.10 -14.81 -7.23
N ALA A 65 6.46 -15.94 -6.89
CA ALA A 65 6.66 -17.18 -7.61
C ALA A 65 6.19 -17.08 -9.08
N SER A 66 5.04 -16.44 -9.33
CA SER A 66 4.53 -16.20 -10.68
C SER A 66 5.51 -15.33 -11.49
N SER A 67 6.04 -14.26 -10.90
CA SER A 67 7.00 -13.37 -11.57
C SER A 67 8.31 -14.06 -11.90
N ARG A 68 8.79 -14.98 -11.05
CA ARG A 68 9.97 -15.80 -11.38
C ARG A 68 9.72 -16.77 -12.54
N VAL A 69 8.50 -17.29 -12.68
CA VAL A 69 8.12 -18.22 -13.75
C VAL A 69 7.91 -17.47 -15.07
N LEU A 70 7.14 -16.39 -15.03
CA LEU A 70 6.73 -15.64 -16.22
C LEU A 70 7.82 -14.67 -16.71
N LYS A 71 8.69 -14.19 -15.82
CA LYS A 71 9.81 -13.28 -16.13
C LYS A 71 9.32 -12.06 -16.92
N HIS A 72 9.86 -11.83 -18.11
CA HIS A 72 9.50 -10.70 -18.98
C HIS A 72 8.07 -10.79 -19.55
N ASN A 73 7.41 -11.95 -19.43
CA ASN A 73 6.04 -12.14 -19.89
C ASN A 73 5.01 -11.99 -18.75
N ASP A 74 5.45 -11.59 -17.55
CA ASP A 74 4.52 -11.34 -16.44
C ASP A 74 3.70 -10.08 -16.74
N PRO A 75 2.36 -10.17 -16.81
CA PRO A 75 1.51 -9.02 -17.11
C PRO A 75 1.64 -7.89 -16.07
N LEU A 76 2.04 -8.20 -14.83
CA LEU A 76 2.26 -7.19 -13.79
C LEU A 76 3.44 -6.25 -14.12
N TRP A 77 4.35 -6.64 -15.01
CA TRP A 77 5.49 -5.81 -15.45
C TRP A 77 5.29 -5.19 -16.83
N LEU A 78 4.22 -5.58 -17.53
CA LEU A 78 3.86 -5.04 -18.83
C LEU A 78 2.81 -3.93 -18.74
N ALA A 79 2.16 -3.80 -17.58
CA ALA A 79 1.28 -2.69 -17.23
C ALA A 79 2.08 -1.37 -17.23
N CYS A 80 1.84 -0.53 -18.23
CA CYS A 80 2.54 0.75 -18.40
C CYS A 80 2.20 1.76 -17.28
N GLU A 81 1.09 1.52 -16.59
CA GLU A 81 0.63 2.26 -15.43
C GLU A 81 1.37 1.90 -14.13
N HIS A 82 2.16 0.82 -14.08
CA HIS A 82 3.00 0.47 -12.92
C HIS A 82 4.34 1.23 -13.00
N LEU A 83 4.42 2.35 -12.29
CA LEU A 83 5.61 3.21 -12.25
C LEU A 83 6.68 2.70 -11.29
N ASN A 84 6.28 1.93 -10.27
CA ASN A 84 7.19 1.37 -9.27
C ASN A 84 7.04 -0.14 -9.15
N TYR A 85 8.16 -0.79 -8.86
CA TYR A 85 8.23 -2.24 -8.65
C TYR A 85 8.72 -2.52 -7.24
N PHE A 86 7.89 -3.22 -6.47
CA PHE A 86 8.20 -3.57 -5.08
C PHE A 86 8.49 -5.06 -4.95
N CYS A 87 9.36 -5.39 -4.00
CA CYS A 87 9.40 -6.71 -3.39
C CYS A 87 9.19 -6.60 -1.89
N TYR A 88 8.82 -7.72 -1.26
CA TYR A 88 8.58 -7.77 0.18
C TYR A 88 9.70 -7.12 1.01
N ARG A 89 10.96 -7.42 0.67
CA ARG A 89 12.13 -6.90 1.39
C ARG A 89 12.22 -5.37 1.31
N SER A 90 12.07 -4.82 0.10
CA SER A 90 12.14 -3.37 -0.13
C SER A 90 10.99 -2.62 0.55
N LEU A 91 9.77 -3.15 0.45
CA LEU A 91 8.58 -2.50 1.01
C LEU A 91 8.58 -2.59 2.54
N ARG A 92 8.95 -3.75 3.10
CA ARG A 92 9.15 -3.91 4.54
C ARG A 92 10.18 -2.92 5.08
N SER A 93 11.37 -2.88 4.47
CA SER A 93 12.43 -1.97 4.90
C SER A 93 12.00 -0.50 4.82
N MET A 94 11.23 -0.14 3.79
CA MET A 94 10.69 1.21 3.63
C MET A 94 9.71 1.56 4.76
N LEU A 95 8.73 0.69 5.03
CA LEU A 95 7.76 0.88 6.11
C LEU A 95 8.45 0.96 7.49
N GLU A 96 9.38 0.06 7.77
CA GLU A 96 10.13 0.03 9.03
C GLU A 96 10.98 1.31 9.22
N SER A 97 11.57 1.83 8.15
CA SER A 97 12.29 3.12 8.19
C SER A 97 11.40 4.33 8.50
N MET A 98 10.08 4.19 8.35
CA MET A 98 9.07 5.23 8.59
C MET A 98 8.34 5.04 9.94
N GLY A 99 8.87 4.20 10.84
CA GLY A 99 8.28 3.99 12.16
C GLY A 99 7.08 3.04 12.18
N MET A 100 6.93 2.22 11.15
CA MET A 100 5.93 1.15 11.11
C MET A 100 6.54 -0.19 11.53
N THR A 101 5.75 -1.07 12.12
CA THR A 101 6.12 -2.48 12.38
C THR A 101 5.30 -3.36 11.46
N VAL A 102 5.93 -4.09 10.55
CA VAL A 102 5.24 -5.10 9.74
C VAL A 102 4.89 -6.30 10.61
N ILE A 103 3.61 -6.63 10.70
CA ILE A 103 3.09 -7.71 11.55
C ILE A 103 2.56 -8.91 10.78
N ASP A 104 2.26 -8.73 9.50
CA ASP A 104 1.72 -9.80 8.65
C ASP A 104 2.14 -9.65 7.18
N TYR A 105 2.19 -10.78 6.47
CA TYR A 105 2.45 -10.88 5.04
C TYR A 105 1.64 -12.03 4.45
N ALA A 106 0.94 -11.76 3.34
CA ALA A 106 0.25 -12.77 2.56
C ALA A 106 0.54 -12.64 1.06
N VAL A 107 0.40 -13.75 0.34
CA VAL A 107 0.25 -13.71 -1.12
C VAL A 107 -1.21 -13.39 -1.41
N SER A 108 -1.48 -12.41 -2.27
CA SER A 108 -2.86 -11.98 -2.50
C SER A 108 -3.69 -13.10 -3.12
N ALA A 109 -4.90 -13.29 -2.59
CA ALA A 109 -5.88 -14.20 -3.18
C ALA A 109 -6.58 -13.58 -4.40
N HIS A 110 -6.47 -12.26 -4.57
CA HIS A 110 -7.14 -11.51 -5.63
C HIS A 110 -6.34 -11.49 -6.94
N CYS A 111 -5.01 -11.39 -6.84
CA CYS A 111 -4.13 -11.29 -7.99
C CYS A 111 -2.86 -12.14 -7.82
N ALA A 112 -2.67 -13.09 -8.73
CA ALA A 112 -1.52 -13.98 -8.70
C ALA A 112 -0.21 -13.19 -8.91
N GLY A 113 0.64 -13.15 -7.89
CA GLY A 113 1.90 -12.41 -7.92
C GLY A 113 1.89 -11.10 -7.13
N ALA A 114 0.72 -10.67 -6.65
CA ALA A 114 0.63 -9.60 -5.66
C ALA A 114 0.90 -10.11 -4.24
N MET A 115 1.32 -9.18 -3.39
CA MET A 115 1.50 -9.40 -1.96
C MET A 115 0.63 -8.43 -1.17
N GLU A 116 0.28 -8.85 0.04
CA GLU A 116 -0.44 -8.04 1.02
C GLU A 116 0.42 -7.94 2.27
N ILE A 117 0.52 -6.73 2.84
CA ILE A 117 1.26 -6.44 4.06
C ILE A 117 0.34 -5.71 5.04
N THR A 118 0.36 -6.14 6.29
CA THR A 118 -0.23 -5.38 7.40
C THR A 118 0.86 -4.84 8.31
N ALA A 119 0.81 -3.54 8.61
CA ALA A 119 1.79 -2.87 9.46
C ALA A 119 1.12 -1.94 10.49
N ILE A 120 1.71 -1.83 11.67
CA ILE A 120 1.23 -0.98 12.77
C ILE A 120 2.16 0.22 12.95
N LYS A 121 1.59 1.43 13.09
CA LYS A 121 2.33 2.64 13.45
C LYS A 121 2.79 2.57 14.90
N GLN A 122 4.11 2.60 15.12
CA GLN A 122 4.64 2.61 16.48
C GLN A 122 4.21 3.92 17.17
N ALA A 123 3.65 3.81 18.38
CA ALA A 123 3.52 4.98 19.24
C ALA A 123 4.93 5.51 19.55
N VAL A 124 5.15 6.80 19.31
CA VAL A 124 6.37 7.48 19.76
C VAL A 124 6.40 7.31 21.29
N ARG A 125 7.43 6.63 21.79
CA ARG A 125 7.66 6.45 23.23
C ARG A 125 8.07 7.76 23.89
#